data_AF-A0A3D1TTT2-F1
#
_entry.id   AF-A0A3D1TTT2-F1
#
_cell.length_a   1.000
_cell.length_b   1.000
_cell.length_c   1.000
_cell.angle_alpha   90.00
_cell.angle_beta   90.00
_cell.angle_gamma   90.00
#
_symmetry.space_group_name_H-M   'P 1'
#
loop_
_entity.id
_entity.type
_entity.pdbx_description
1 polymer ?
#
loop_
_entity_poly.entity_id
_entity_poly.type
_entity_poly.pdbx_seq_one_letter_code
_entity_poly.pdbx_strand_id
1 'polypeptide(L)'
;MTDELVYVSRLVRLPLLSSDETDIGRMVDVVLTVPAGGEPPPVAGFVVEVQRRRVFVSAGRIAELGPEGARLRRTLLNMHPFELRAGEVLVVSEIVGRKVRRELVVDIGITPIPGVQFAWQV
;
A
#
# COMPACT_ATOMS: atom_id res chain seq x y z
N MET A 1 -16.67 7.99 5.33
CA MET A 1 -15.45 7.34 4.81
C MET A 1 -15.95 6.38 3.76
N THR A 2 -15.71 6.68 2.49
CA THR A 2 -16.25 5.91 1.37
C THR A 2 -15.73 4.49 1.44
N ASP A 3 -16.63 3.51 1.30
CA ASP A 3 -16.36 2.07 1.22
C ASP A 3 -15.71 1.72 -0.14
N GLU A 4 -14.71 2.51 -0.52
CA GLU A 4 -14.26 2.59 -1.90
C GLU A 4 -13.08 1.65 -2.11
N LEU A 5 -13.35 0.61 -2.90
CA LEU A 5 -12.36 -0.30 -3.44
C LEU A 5 -11.32 0.50 -4.23
N VAL A 6 -10.06 0.41 -3.83
CA VAL A 6 -8.94 1.00 -4.56
C VAL A 6 -8.10 -0.10 -5.16
N TYR A 7 -7.86 -0.02 -6.46
CA TYR A 7 -6.97 -0.94 -7.15
C TYR A 7 -5.51 -0.53 -6.98
N VAL A 8 -4.64 -1.48 -6.61
CA VAL A 8 -3.22 -1.21 -6.35
C VAL A 8 -2.52 -0.67 -7.58
N SER A 9 -2.84 -1.16 -8.78
CA SER A 9 -2.27 -0.62 -10.02
C SER A 9 -2.54 0.87 -10.22
N ARG A 10 -3.64 1.40 -9.67
CA ARG A 10 -4.00 2.82 -9.75
C ARG A 10 -3.25 3.67 -8.74
N LEU A 11 -2.81 3.10 -7.63
CA LEU A 11 -2.01 3.81 -6.62
C LEU A 11 -0.55 3.95 -7.02
N VAL A 12 -0.01 2.95 -7.71
CA VAL A 12 1.39 2.96 -8.15
C VAL A 12 1.62 4.14 -9.10
N ARG A 13 2.74 4.85 -8.91
CA ARG A 13 3.12 6.12 -9.56
C ARG A 13 2.36 7.36 -9.10
N LEU A 14 1.34 7.23 -8.25
CA LEU A 14 0.72 8.40 -7.62
C LEU A 14 1.61 8.96 -6.50
N PRO A 15 1.46 10.25 -6.14
CA PRO A 15 2.24 10.86 -5.09
C PRO A 15 1.88 10.31 -3.71
N LEU A 16 2.88 10.26 -2.83
CA LEU A 16 2.64 10.32 -1.40
C LEU A 16 2.72 11.80 -1.00
N LEU A 17 1.62 12.31 -0.47
CA LEU A 17 1.50 13.68 0.00
C LEU A 17 1.64 13.74 1.53
N SER A 18 2.29 14.77 2.00
CA SER A 18 2.29 15.19 3.39
C SER A 18 0.89 15.67 3.83
N SER A 19 0.69 15.86 5.13
CA SER A 19 -0.56 16.42 5.66
C SER A 19 -0.83 17.87 5.21
N ASP A 20 0.19 18.57 4.74
CA ASP A 20 0.14 19.93 4.17
C ASP A 20 0.21 19.93 2.62
N GLU A 21 -0.12 18.80 1.99
CA GLU A 21 -0.15 18.62 0.52
C GLU A 21 1.21 18.71 -0.18
N THR A 22 2.31 18.74 0.57
CA THR A 22 3.66 18.66 -0.01
C THR A 22 3.93 17.26 -0.57
N ASP A 23 4.44 17.20 -1.80
CA ASP A 23 4.90 15.97 -2.44
C ASP A 23 6.16 15.39 -1.76
N ILE A 24 6.06 14.18 -1.24
CA ILE A 24 7.17 13.47 -0.56
C ILE A 24 7.87 12.50 -1.51
N GLY A 25 7.15 11.90 -2.44
CA GLY A 25 7.65 10.79 -3.24
C GLY A 25 6.55 10.09 -4.02
N ARG A 26 6.86 8.91 -4.57
CA ARG A 26 5.95 8.15 -5.43
C ARG A 26 5.68 6.77 -4.86
N MET A 27 4.41 6.37 -4.82
CA MET A 27 4.05 5.01 -4.43
C MET A 27 4.55 4.04 -5.49
N VAL A 28 5.22 2.97 -5.06
CA VAL A 28 5.78 1.96 -5.99
C VAL A 28 5.26 0.56 -5.74
N ASP A 29 4.84 0.25 -4.51
CA ASP A 29 4.29 -1.07 -4.17
C ASP A 29 3.42 -1.03 -2.92
N VAL A 30 2.69 -2.11 -2.67
CA VAL A 30 1.87 -2.35 -1.47
C VAL A 30 2.37 -3.61 -0.78
N VAL A 31 2.55 -3.53 0.53
CA VAL A 31 3.01 -4.64 1.37
C VAL A 31 1.80 -5.25 2.06
N LEU A 32 1.58 -6.55 1.83
CA LEU A 32 0.58 -7.34 2.55
C LEU A 32 1.27 -8.20 3.60
N THR A 33 0.60 -8.46 4.71
CA THR A 33 0.97 -9.56 5.62
C THR A 33 0.17 -10.79 5.25
N VAL A 34 0.82 -11.95 5.16
CA VAL A 34 0.14 -13.23 4.91
C VAL A 34 -0.37 -13.79 6.24
N PRO A 35 -1.70 -13.83 6.49
CA PRO A 35 -2.22 -14.43 7.71
C PRO A 35 -2.03 -15.94 7.69
N ALA A 36 -1.93 -16.54 8.88
CA ALA A 36 -1.88 -18.00 9.03
C ALA A 36 -3.24 -18.68 8.75
N GLY A 37 -4.34 -17.92 8.83
CA GLY A 37 -5.69 -18.37 8.59
C GLY A 37 -6.23 -17.98 7.20
N GLY A 38 -7.54 -18.16 7.02
CA GLY A 38 -8.25 -17.81 5.79
C GLY A 38 -8.79 -16.39 5.76
N GLU A 39 -8.37 -15.52 6.69
CA GLU A 39 -8.78 -14.12 6.71
C GLU A 39 -8.23 -13.35 5.48
N PRO A 40 -8.92 -12.28 5.03
CA PRO A 40 -8.37 -11.38 4.03
C PRO A 40 -7.01 -10.81 4.48
N PRO A 41 -5.96 -10.88 3.64
CA PRO A 41 -4.66 -10.32 3.98
C PRO A 41 -4.73 -8.82 4.27
N PRO A 42 -4.28 -8.35 5.45
CA PRO A 42 -4.23 -6.92 5.74
C PRO A 42 -3.05 -6.26 5.01
N VAL A 43 -3.23 -4.98 4.67
CA VAL A 43 -2.17 -4.11 4.17
C VAL A 43 -1.29 -3.68 5.33
N ALA A 44 -0.05 -4.17 5.36
CA ALA A 44 0.96 -3.72 6.33
C ALA A 44 1.36 -2.26 6.07
N GLY A 45 1.48 -1.89 4.79
CA GLY A 45 1.86 -0.55 4.38
C GLY A 45 2.17 -0.46 2.89
N PHE A 46 2.90 0.59 2.55
CA PHE A 46 3.20 1.00 1.20
C PHE A 46 4.70 1.18 1.04
N VAL A 47 5.22 0.81 -0.13
CA VAL A 47 6.59 1.12 -0.51
C VAL A 47 6.55 2.41 -1.32
N VAL A 48 7.34 3.38 -0.91
CA VAL A 48 7.40 4.71 -1.54
C VAL A 48 8.83 4.99 -1.95
N GLU A 49 9.02 5.45 -3.19
CA GLU A 49 10.29 5.94 -3.66
C GLU A 49 10.44 7.44 -3.31
N VAL A 50 11.48 7.74 -2.54
CA VAL A 50 11.86 9.08 -2.09
C VAL A 50 13.34 9.26 -2.40
N GLN A 51 13.69 10.27 -3.20
CA GLN A 51 15.08 10.56 -3.59
C GLN A 51 15.86 9.30 -4.06
N ARG A 52 15.23 8.49 -4.93
CA ARG A 52 15.79 7.22 -5.46
C ARG A 52 16.03 6.12 -4.42
N ARG A 53 15.44 6.25 -3.22
CA ARG A 53 15.44 5.22 -2.17
C ARG A 53 14.02 4.74 -1.95
N ARG A 54 13.83 3.43 -1.82
CA ARG A 54 12.55 2.86 -1.39
C ARG A 54 12.47 2.88 0.12
N VAL A 55 11.37 3.34 0.67
CA VAL A 55 11.10 3.39 2.11
C VAL A 55 9.74 2.77 2.41
N PHE A 56 9.59 2.21 3.60
CA PHE A 56 8.32 1.68 4.09
C PHE A 56 7.48 2.77 4.75
N VAL A 57 6.20 2.85 4.37
CA VAL A 57 5.19 3.70 5.01
C VAL A 57 4.08 2.82 5.53
N SER A 58 3.95 2.71 6.86
CA SER A 58 2.89 1.92 7.50
C SER A 58 1.50 2.38 7.09
N ALA A 59 0.57 1.44 6.89
CA ALA A 59 -0.82 1.74 6.56
C ALA A 59 -1.45 2.74 7.55
N GLY A 60 -1.23 2.57 8.85
CA GLY A 60 -1.76 3.46 9.89
C GLY A 60 -1.25 4.92 9.85
N ARG A 61 -0.27 5.23 8.97
CA ARG A 61 0.19 6.59 8.68
C ARG A 61 -0.57 7.25 7.53
N ILE A 62 -1.30 6.49 6.72
CA ILE A 62 -2.08 6.99 5.61
C ILE A 62 -3.45 7.45 6.13
N ALA A 63 -3.81 8.70 5.85
CA ALA A 63 -5.10 9.27 6.16
C ALA A 63 -6.12 8.90 5.06
N GLU A 64 -5.70 9.00 3.81
CA GLU A 64 -6.54 8.86 2.63
C GLU A 64 -5.78 8.17 1.50
N LEU A 65 -6.51 7.37 0.72
CA LEU A 65 -6.08 6.77 -0.54
C LEU A 65 -7.14 7.13 -1.58
N GLY A 66 -6.71 7.57 -2.75
CA GLY A 66 -7.64 7.93 -3.82
C GLY A 66 -6.96 8.29 -5.13
N PRO A 67 -7.70 8.89 -6.07
CA PRO A 67 -7.18 9.26 -7.39
C PRO A 67 -5.99 10.22 -7.37
N GLU A 68 -5.89 11.05 -6.33
CA GLU A 68 -4.79 12.01 -6.13
C GLU A 68 -3.55 11.36 -5.47
N GLY A 69 -3.63 10.09 -5.08
CA GLY A 69 -2.58 9.35 -4.41
C GLY A 69 -2.87 9.05 -2.95
N ALA A 70 -1.83 9.03 -2.13
CA ALA A 70 -1.93 8.74 -0.71
C ALA A 70 -1.57 9.99 0.10
N ARG A 71 -2.32 10.27 1.17
CA ARG A 71 -2.05 11.40 2.07
C ARG A 71 -1.63 10.92 3.44
N LEU A 72 -0.56 11.48 3.99
CA LEU A 72 -0.12 11.18 5.35
C LEU A 72 -0.96 11.88 6.40
N ARG A 73 -1.11 11.23 7.55
CA ARG A 73 -1.65 11.83 8.77
C ARG A 73 -0.68 12.83 9.42
N ARG A 74 0.62 12.54 9.36
CA ARG A 74 1.72 13.34 9.90
C ARG A 74 2.97 13.13 9.05
N THR A 75 3.72 14.20 8.81
CA THR A 75 4.87 14.24 7.88
C THR A 75 6.12 13.49 8.36
N LEU A 76 6.26 13.22 9.66
CA LEU A 76 7.44 12.54 10.20
C LEU A 76 7.48 11.07 9.78
N LEU A 77 8.29 10.75 8.78
CA LEU A 77 8.51 9.41 8.27
C LEU A 77 9.91 8.89 8.61
N ASN A 78 10.00 7.57 8.75
CA ASN A 78 11.27 6.91 8.83
C ASN A 78 11.85 6.71 7.42
N MET A 79 13.06 7.21 7.16
CA MET A 79 13.74 7.14 5.86
C MET A 79 14.73 5.97 5.75
N HIS A 80 14.59 4.95 6.62
CA HIS A 80 15.39 3.74 6.49
C HIS A 80 15.05 3.03 5.16
N PRO A 81 16.05 2.47 4.46
CA PRO A 81 15.81 1.66 3.27
C PRO A 81 14.77 0.58 3.54
N PHE A 82 13.89 0.39 2.58
CA PHE A 82 12.88 -0.66 2.64
C PHE A 82 13.52 -2.04 2.61
N GLU A 83 13.09 -2.88 3.54
CA GLU A 83 13.41 -4.30 3.61
C GLU A 83 12.10 -5.07 3.78
N LEU A 84 11.88 -6.10 2.94
CA LEU A 84 10.73 -6.97 3.05
C LEU A 84 10.94 -7.97 4.18
N ARG A 85 10.00 -8.05 5.12
CA ARG A 85 10.11 -8.94 6.28
C ARG A 85 9.57 -10.33 5.98
N ALA A 86 9.97 -11.30 6.81
CA ALA A 86 9.39 -12.64 6.75
C ALA A 86 7.87 -12.57 6.99
N GLY A 87 7.09 -13.22 6.11
CA GLY A 87 5.63 -13.20 6.16
C GLY A 87 4.97 -12.01 5.47
N GLU A 88 5.77 -11.08 4.91
CA GLU A 88 5.28 -10.01 4.04
C GLU A 88 5.42 -10.39 2.57
N VAL A 89 4.59 -9.81 1.71
CA VAL A 89 4.64 -9.97 0.25
C VAL A 89 4.32 -8.64 -0.45
N LEU A 90 4.97 -8.40 -1.58
CA LEU A 90 4.74 -7.23 -2.43
C LEU A 90 3.67 -7.49 -3.49
N VAL A 91 2.65 -6.64 -3.56
CA VAL A 91 1.56 -6.81 -4.53
C VAL A 91 2.06 -6.69 -5.97
N VAL A 92 2.73 -5.59 -6.31
CA VAL A 92 3.10 -5.29 -7.69
C VAL A 92 4.29 -6.15 -8.10
N SER A 93 5.31 -6.23 -7.24
CA SER A 93 6.55 -6.91 -7.56
C SER A 93 6.44 -8.43 -7.54
N GLU A 94 5.55 -9.00 -6.70
CA GLU A 94 5.49 -10.45 -6.50
C GLU A 94 4.15 -11.09 -6.84
N ILE A 95 3.02 -10.37 -6.80
CA ILE A 95 1.69 -10.95 -7.04
C ILE A 95 1.17 -10.64 -8.44
N VAL A 96 1.22 -9.39 -8.89
CA VAL A 96 0.79 -9.01 -10.24
C VAL A 96 1.63 -9.76 -11.28
N GLY A 97 0.96 -10.32 -12.29
CA GLY A 97 1.57 -11.18 -13.30
C GLY A 97 1.77 -12.64 -12.86
N ARG A 98 1.51 -13.00 -11.59
CA ARG A 98 1.51 -14.41 -11.19
C ARG A 98 0.37 -15.16 -11.85
N LYS A 99 0.64 -16.41 -12.20
CA LYS A 99 -0.35 -17.33 -12.74
C LYS A 99 -1.07 -18.07 -11.61
N VAL A 100 -2.40 -18.00 -11.61
CA VAL A 100 -3.28 -18.79 -10.76
C VAL A 100 -4.10 -19.69 -11.66
N ARG A 101 -3.85 -21.00 -11.59
CA ARG A 101 -4.41 -21.99 -12.54
C ARG A 101 -4.09 -21.62 -13.99
N ARG A 102 -5.06 -21.09 -14.74
CA ARG A 102 -4.93 -20.69 -16.15
C ARG A 102 -4.99 -19.17 -16.36
N GLU A 103 -5.17 -18.41 -15.30
CA GLU A 103 -5.36 -16.97 -15.33
C GLU A 103 -4.14 -16.25 -14.75
N LEU A 104 -3.98 -14.97 -15.08
CA LEU A 104 -2.96 -14.10 -14.51
C LEU A 104 -3.61 -13.12 -13.55
N VAL A 105 -2.95 -12.84 -12.44
CA VAL A 105 -3.35 -11.74 -11.57
C VAL A 105 -2.99 -10.43 -12.26
N VAL A 106 -4.00 -9.67 -12.70
CA VAL A 106 -3.80 -8.38 -13.36
C VAL A 106 -3.71 -7.23 -12.36
N ASP A 107 -4.41 -7.36 -11.24
CA ASP A 107 -4.48 -6.32 -10.21
C ASP A 107 -5.01 -6.91 -8.89
N ILE A 108 -4.87 -6.15 -7.82
CA ILE A 108 -5.45 -6.43 -6.51
C ILE A 108 -6.22 -5.19 -6.05
N GLY A 109 -7.46 -5.39 -5.61
CA GLY A 109 -8.21 -4.36 -4.92
C GLY A 109 -7.90 -4.38 -3.42
N ILE A 110 -7.91 -3.21 -2.78
CA ILE A 110 -7.87 -3.07 -1.33
C ILE A 110 -9.06 -2.22 -0.87
N THR A 111 -9.62 -2.56 0.29
CA THR A 111 -10.76 -1.86 0.89
C THR A 111 -10.48 -1.52 2.36
N PRO A 112 -11.03 -0.42 2.92
CA PRO A 112 -10.92 -0.14 4.35
C PRO A 112 -11.48 -1.29 5.19
N ILE A 113 -10.82 -1.60 6.32
CA ILE A 113 -11.32 -2.61 7.26
C ILE A 113 -12.45 -1.97 8.10
N PRO A 114 -13.68 -2.52 8.10
CA PRO A 114 -14.78 -1.96 8.87
C PRO A 114 -14.45 -1.88 10.37
N GLY A 115 -14.71 -0.72 10.99
CA GLY A 115 -14.46 -0.50 12.41
C GLY A 115 -13.00 -0.30 12.81
N VAL A 116 -12.05 -0.41 11.87
CA VAL A 116 -10.61 -0.15 12.13
C VAL A 116 -10.18 1.09 11.36
N GLN A 117 -9.69 2.10 12.08
CA GLN A 117 -9.21 3.33 11.44
C GLN A 117 -7.88 3.11 10.72
N PHE A 118 -7.75 3.66 9.52
CA PHE A 118 -6.50 3.70 8.74
C PHE A 118 -5.89 2.30 8.49
N ALA A 119 -6.76 1.34 8.21
CA ALA A 119 -6.39 -0.03 7.88
C ALA A 119 -7.15 -0.47 6.63
N TRP A 120 -6.46 -1.22 5.79
CA TRP A 120 -6.99 -1.79 4.55
C TRP A 120 -6.70 -3.28 4.49
N GLN A 121 -7.50 -4.01 3.74
CA GLN A 121 -7.31 -5.43 3.43
C GLN A 121 -7.61 -5.67 1.95
N VAL A 122 -7.13 -6.79 1.42
CA VAL A 122 -7.49 -7.28 0.08
C VAL A 122 -8.96 -7.70 0.00
#